data_AF-A0A845XCC7-F1
#
_entry.id   AF-A0A845XCC7-F1
#
_cell.length_a   1.000
_cell.length_b   1.000
_cell.length_c   1.000
_cell.angle_alpha   90.00
_cell.angle_beta   90.00
_cell.angle_gamma   90.00
#
_symmetry.space_group_name_H-M   'P 1'
#
loop_
_entity.id
_entity.type
_entity.pdbx_description
1 polymer ?
#
loop_
_entity_poly.entity_id
_entity_poly.type
_entity_poly.pdbx_seq_one_letter_code
_entity_poly.pdbx_strand_id
1 'polypeptide(L)'
;MKKIGILFGQERSFPHAVIERINAKNIDGIKAEPVLLDKVVQAAPSDYAVIIDRISQDVPFYRAFLKNAAISGTAVINNPFWWSADEKFFNNALSEKIGVPVPKTVLLPSKDHPTDTSADSFSNLAFPLDWEGIFDYVGFPAFMKPFAGGG
;
A
#
# COMPACT_ATOMS: atom_id res chain seq x y z
N MET A 1 -19.13 -12.33 -20.38
CA MET A 1 -19.11 -12.51 -18.91
C MET A 1 -18.05 -11.58 -18.33
N LYS A 2 -18.40 -10.65 -17.43
CA LYS A 2 -17.42 -9.79 -16.72
C LYS A 2 -16.93 -10.50 -15.47
N LYS A 3 -15.61 -10.56 -15.30
CA LYS A 3 -14.97 -11.19 -14.14
C LYS A 3 -14.54 -10.16 -13.11
N ILE A 4 -14.80 -10.47 -11.84
CA ILE A 4 -14.26 -9.76 -10.68
C ILE A 4 -13.20 -10.67 -10.05
N GLY A 5 -11.93 -10.28 -10.16
CA GLY A 5 -10.81 -11.04 -9.61
C GLY A 5 -10.55 -10.64 -8.17
N ILE A 6 -10.32 -11.61 -7.28
CA ILE A 6 -9.82 -11.32 -5.93
C ILE A 6 -8.40 -11.86 -5.85
N LEU A 7 -7.43 -10.97 -5.68
CA LEU A 7 -6.00 -11.28 -5.61
C LEU A 7 -5.57 -11.29 -4.15
N PHE A 8 -5.08 -12.43 -3.65
CA PHE A 8 -4.78 -12.62 -2.23
C PHE A 8 -3.62 -13.58 -2.00
N GLY A 9 -2.96 -13.46 -0.84
CA GLY A 9 -1.75 -14.18 -0.44
C GLY A 9 -2.04 -15.47 0.32
N GLN A 10 -1.72 -15.51 1.62
CA GLN A 10 -1.97 -16.66 2.50
C GLN A 10 -3.35 -16.63 3.17
N GLU A 11 -3.95 -15.45 3.31
CA GLU A 11 -5.28 -15.29 3.88
C GLU A 11 -6.33 -15.97 2.99
N ARG A 12 -7.31 -16.66 3.59
CA ARG A 12 -8.33 -17.45 2.87
C ARG A 12 -9.74 -17.09 3.28
N SER A 13 -9.97 -16.68 4.53
CA SER A 13 -11.31 -16.47 5.06
C SER A 13 -12.04 -15.32 4.36
N PHE A 14 -11.38 -14.16 4.21
CA PHE A 14 -11.99 -12.98 3.65
C PHE A 14 -12.15 -13.06 2.12
N PRO A 15 -11.13 -13.40 1.31
CA PRO A 15 -11.25 -13.52 -0.13
C PRO A 15 -12.34 -14.50 -0.56
N HIS A 16 -12.41 -15.68 0.06
CA HIS A 16 -13.43 -16.67 -0.28
C HIS A 16 -14.83 -16.19 0.11
N ALA A 17 -15.01 -15.60 1.30
CA ALA A 17 -16.29 -15.03 1.69
C ALA A 17 -16.76 -13.91 0.74
N VAL A 18 -15.84 -13.06 0.25
CA VAL A 18 -16.15 -12.01 -0.74
C VAL A 18 -16.57 -12.62 -2.07
N ILE A 19 -15.83 -13.62 -2.57
CA ILE A 19 -16.16 -14.33 -3.82
C ILE A 19 -17.56 -14.96 -3.72
N GLU A 20 -17.82 -15.72 -2.65
CA GLU A 20 -19.10 -16.36 -2.40
C GLU A 20 -20.22 -15.34 -2.32
N ARG A 21 -20.01 -14.23 -1.59
CA ARG A 21 -21.02 -13.19 -1.43
C ARG A 21 -21.36 -12.49 -2.74
N ILE A 22 -20.37 -12.23 -3.60
CA ILE A 22 -20.60 -11.63 -4.93
C ILE A 22 -21.39 -12.61 -5.80
N ASN A 23 -20.97 -13.87 -5.88
CA ASN A 23 -21.62 -14.87 -6.72
C ASN A 23 -23.04 -15.18 -6.25
N ALA A 24 -23.29 -15.22 -4.94
CA ALA A 24 -24.63 -15.44 -4.36
C ALA A 24 -25.65 -14.34 -4.71
N LYS A 25 -25.21 -13.18 -5.23
CA LYS A 25 -26.12 -12.16 -5.75
C LYS A 25 -26.77 -12.55 -7.08
N ASN A 26 -26.25 -13.58 -7.76
CA ASN A 26 -26.78 -14.11 -9.01
C ASN A 26 -27.08 -13.03 -10.06
N ILE A 27 -26.14 -12.10 -10.24
CA ILE A 27 -26.28 -11.03 -11.25
C ILE A 27 -25.82 -11.57 -12.60
N ASP A 28 -26.71 -11.50 -13.59
CA ASP A 28 -26.45 -12.00 -14.94
C ASP A 28 -25.18 -11.39 -15.55
N GLY A 29 -24.34 -12.26 -16.10
CA GLY A 29 -23.11 -11.85 -16.79
C GLY A 29 -21.96 -11.41 -15.87
N ILE A 30 -22.08 -11.56 -14.55
CA ILE A 30 -21.03 -11.25 -13.57
C ILE A 30 -20.59 -12.51 -12.81
N LYS A 31 -19.28 -12.69 -12.65
CA LYS A 31 -18.71 -13.76 -11.82
C LYS A 31 -17.51 -13.25 -11.02
N ALA A 32 -17.41 -13.62 -9.76
CA ALA A 32 -16.21 -13.45 -8.94
C ALA A 32 -15.40 -14.76 -8.86
N GLU A 33 -14.08 -14.65 -8.93
CA GLU A 33 -13.15 -15.77 -8.78
C GLU A 33 -11.78 -15.29 -8.27
N PRO A 34 -10.94 -16.20 -7.72
CA PRO A 34 -9.54 -15.86 -7.46
C PRO A 34 -8.84 -15.38 -8.74
N VAL A 35 -7.95 -14.40 -8.60
CA VAL A 35 -7.06 -14.03 -9.70
C VAL A 35 -6.09 -15.18 -9.97
N LEU A 36 -6.02 -15.62 -11.22
CA LEU A 36 -5.04 -16.59 -11.70
C LEU A 36 -4.19 -15.95 -12.79
N LEU A 37 -2.87 -15.96 -12.60
CA LEU A 37 -1.90 -15.37 -13.54
C LEU A 37 -0.97 -16.47 -14.04
N ASP A 38 -0.93 -16.68 -15.35
CA ASP A 38 0.04 -17.56 -16.02
C ASP A 38 1.22 -16.78 -16.61
N LYS A 39 1.00 -15.49 -16.94
CA LYS A 39 2.01 -14.55 -17.42
C LYS A 39 1.53 -13.10 -17.25
N VAL A 40 2.46 -12.17 -17.36
CA VAL A 40 2.18 -10.74 -17.45
C VAL A 40 3.00 -10.17 -18.60
N VAL A 41 2.32 -9.67 -19.63
CA VAL A 41 2.93 -9.03 -20.79
C VAL A 41 2.67 -7.53 -20.70
N GLN A 42 3.69 -6.71 -20.97
CA GLN A 42 3.53 -5.26 -20.89
C GLN A 42 2.37 -4.77 -21.78
N ALA A 43 1.57 -3.85 -21.25
CA ALA A 43 0.39 -3.25 -21.88
C ALA A 43 -0.72 -4.25 -22.28
N ALA A 44 -0.54 -5.56 -22.08
CA ALA A 44 -1.60 -6.53 -22.34
C ALA A 44 -2.70 -6.40 -21.28
N PRO A 45 -3.99 -6.43 -21.67
CA PRO A 45 -5.10 -6.35 -20.74
C PRO A 45 -5.18 -7.61 -19.86
N SER A 46 -5.81 -7.47 -18.69
CA SER A 46 -6.21 -8.61 -17.88
C SER A 46 -7.59 -9.14 -18.32
N ASP A 47 -7.90 -10.39 -17.99
CA ASP A 47 -9.22 -10.98 -18.21
C ASP A 47 -10.30 -10.45 -17.23
N TYR A 48 -9.90 -9.63 -16.26
CA TYR A 48 -10.76 -9.14 -15.19
C TYR A 48 -11.21 -7.72 -15.49
N ALA A 49 -12.51 -7.46 -15.31
CA ALA A 49 -13.06 -6.11 -15.40
C ALA A 49 -12.74 -5.31 -14.13
N VAL A 50 -12.71 -6.00 -12.98
CA VAL A 50 -12.35 -5.45 -11.67
C VAL A 50 -11.41 -6.42 -10.97
N ILE A 51 -10.38 -5.92 -10.29
CA ILE A 51 -9.55 -6.70 -9.37
C ILE A 51 -9.60 -6.08 -7.97
N ILE A 52 -9.90 -6.90 -6.96
CA ILE A 52 -9.78 -6.56 -5.55
C ILE A 52 -8.44 -7.10 -5.06
N ASP A 53 -7.51 -6.20 -4.77
CA ASP A 53 -6.16 -6.47 -4.29
C ASP A 53 -6.11 -6.58 -2.76
N ARG A 54 -5.57 -7.69 -2.27
CA ARG A 54 -5.38 -8.00 -0.86
C ARG A 54 -3.95 -8.44 -0.51
N ILE A 55 -2.99 -8.33 -1.44
CA ILE A 55 -1.62 -8.86 -1.23
C ILE A 55 -0.51 -8.06 -1.92
N SER A 56 -0.82 -7.13 -2.83
CA SER A 56 0.25 -6.42 -3.56
C SER A 56 1.14 -5.56 -2.66
N GLN A 57 0.77 -5.34 -1.39
CA GLN A 57 1.63 -4.77 -0.36
C GLN A 57 2.93 -5.56 -0.13
N ASP A 58 2.84 -6.89 -0.19
CA ASP A 58 3.94 -7.80 0.17
C ASP A 58 4.67 -8.35 -1.05
N VAL A 59 4.00 -8.36 -2.21
CA VAL A 59 4.51 -9.03 -3.43
C VAL A 59 4.69 -8.02 -4.56
N PRO A 60 5.92 -7.53 -4.82
CA PRO A 60 6.19 -6.52 -5.85
C PRO A 60 5.72 -6.94 -7.26
N PHE A 61 5.80 -8.23 -7.59
CA PHE A 61 5.30 -8.77 -8.85
C PHE A 61 3.79 -8.50 -9.04
N TYR A 62 2.98 -8.77 -8.01
CA TYR A 62 1.55 -8.49 -8.06
C TYR A 62 1.26 -7.00 -8.17
N ARG A 63 2.04 -6.15 -7.49
CA ARG A 63 1.90 -4.69 -7.63
C ARG A 63 2.17 -4.23 -9.06
N ALA A 64 3.23 -4.74 -9.69
CA ALA A 64 3.55 -4.43 -11.08
C ALA A 64 2.44 -4.91 -12.03
N PHE A 65 1.93 -6.13 -11.83
CA PHE A 65 0.78 -6.66 -12.56
C PHE A 65 -0.46 -5.75 -12.44
N LEU A 66 -0.82 -5.33 -11.22
CA LEU A 66 -2.00 -4.50 -11.01
C LEU A 66 -1.90 -3.13 -11.68
N LYS A 67 -0.70 -2.53 -11.71
CA LYS A 67 -0.46 -1.29 -12.46
C LYS A 67 -0.64 -1.50 -13.97
N ASN A 68 -0.15 -2.62 -14.50
CA ASN A 68 -0.36 -3.01 -15.90
C ASN A 68 -1.85 -3.25 -16.20
N ALA A 69 -2.56 -3.99 -15.33
CA ALA A 69 -3.99 -4.21 -15.49
C ALA A 69 -4.77 -2.89 -15.46
N ALA A 70 -4.43 -1.98 -14.55
CA ALA A 70 -5.06 -0.68 -14.41
C ALA A 70 -4.89 0.21 -15.67
N ILE A 71 -3.67 0.33 -16.19
CA ILE A 71 -3.41 1.12 -17.40
C ILE A 71 -4.06 0.49 -18.64
N SER A 72 -4.25 -0.83 -18.66
CA SER A 72 -4.94 -1.55 -19.72
C SER A 72 -6.46 -1.69 -19.51
N GLY A 73 -7.05 -0.92 -18.60
CA GLY A 73 -8.51 -0.75 -18.48
C GLY A 73 -9.22 -1.59 -17.41
N THR A 74 -8.47 -2.36 -16.60
CA THR A 74 -9.04 -3.05 -15.43
C THR A 74 -9.24 -2.07 -14.28
N ALA A 75 -10.41 -2.02 -13.66
CA ALA A 75 -10.56 -1.27 -12.40
C ALA A 75 -9.89 -2.04 -11.26
N VAL A 76 -9.07 -1.39 -10.44
CA VAL A 76 -8.35 -2.05 -9.34
C VAL A 76 -8.67 -1.38 -8.02
N ILE A 77 -9.01 -2.19 -7.01
CA ILE A 77 -9.40 -1.76 -5.67
C ILE A 77 -8.48 -2.45 -4.65
N ASN A 78 -7.68 -1.74 -3.86
CA ASN A 78 -7.47 -0.29 -3.91
C ASN A 78 -6.62 0.11 -5.12
N ASN A 79 -6.62 1.41 -5.44
CA ASN A 79 -5.83 1.94 -6.54
C ASN A 79 -4.34 1.54 -6.38
N PRO A 80 -3.71 0.83 -7.34
CA PRO A 80 -2.36 0.29 -7.20
C PRO A 80 -1.26 1.36 -7.26
N PHE A 81 -1.63 2.61 -7.56
CA PHE A 81 -0.76 3.78 -7.52
C PHE A 81 -0.81 4.50 -6.17
N TRP A 82 -1.82 4.24 -5.35
CA TRP A 82 -1.99 4.84 -4.02
C TRP A 82 -1.17 4.19 -2.92
N TRP A 83 -0.33 3.20 -3.23
CA TRP A 83 0.50 2.56 -2.20
C TRP A 83 1.48 3.55 -1.51
N SER A 84 1.82 4.69 -2.15
CA SER A 84 2.53 5.79 -1.48
C SER A 84 1.72 6.44 -0.34
N ALA A 85 0.41 6.21 -0.28
CA ALA A 85 -0.46 6.66 0.80
C ALA A 85 -0.41 5.73 2.03
N ASP A 86 0.25 4.56 1.99
CA ASP A 86 0.51 3.77 3.21
C ASP A 86 1.86 4.14 3.84
N GLU A 87 2.11 5.45 3.91
CA GLU A 87 3.23 6.03 4.62
C GLU A 87 2.72 6.67 5.92
N LYS A 88 3.10 6.09 7.06
CA LYS A 88 2.52 6.47 8.36
C LYS A 88 2.77 7.93 8.72
N PHE A 89 3.91 8.48 8.31
CA PHE A 89 4.25 9.87 8.57
C PHE A 89 3.38 10.80 7.74
N PHE A 90 3.31 10.61 6.42
CA PHE A 90 2.37 11.34 5.57
C PHE A 90 0.91 11.26 6.08
N ASN A 91 0.43 10.09 6.48
CA ASN A 91 -0.93 9.93 6.97
C ASN A 91 -1.21 10.71 8.25
N ASN A 92 -0.24 10.77 9.18
CA ASN A 92 -0.35 11.62 10.36
C ASN A 92 -0.34 13.11 9.98
N ALA A 93 0.57 13.52 9.08
CA ALA A 93 0.65 14.90 8.61
C ALA A 93 -0.64 15.34 7.89
N LEU A 94 -1.20 14.50 7.02
CA LEU A 94 -2.48 14.76 6.36
C LEU A 94 -3.62 14.88 7.38
N SER A 95 -3.69 13.95 8.34
CA SER A 95 -4.70 13.95 9.40
C SER A 95 -4.68 15.25 10.19
N GLU A 96 -3.50 15.71 10.61
CA GLU A 96 -3.33 16.99 11.29
C GLU A 96 -3.80 18.17 10.42
N LYS A 97 -3.47 18.18 9.12
CA LYS A 97 -3.91 19.24 8.19
C LYS A 97 -5.42 19.31 7.96
N ILE A 98 -6.12 18.19 8.07
CA ILE A 98 -7.58 18.13 7.90
C ILE A 98 -8.35 18.13 9.23
N GLY A 99 -7.67 18.33 10.36
CA GLY A 99 -8.29 18.44 11.69
C GLY A 99 -8.68 17.10 12.31
N VAL A 100 -8.11 15.99 11.85
CA VAL A 100 -8.26 14.67 12.47
C VAL A 100 -7.20 14.51 13.56
N PRO A 101 -7.58 14.32 14.85
CA PRO A 101 -6.62 14.19 15.93
C PRO A 101 -5.70 12.97 15.75
N VAL A 102 -4.39 13.19 15.84
CA VAL A 102 -3.35 12.16 15.83
C VAL A 102 -2.27 12.49 16.88
N PRO A 103 -1.48 11.51 17.35
CA PRO A 103 -0.38 11.77 18.27
C PRO A 103 0.70 12.65 17.62
N LYS A 104 1.33 13.51 18.44
CA LYS A 104 2.52 14.26 18.03
C LYS A 104 3.60 13.29 17.53
N THR A 105 4.10 13.54 16.32
CA THR A 105 4.97 12.61 15.60
C THR A 105 6.12 13.36 14.95
N VAL A 106 7.34 12.82 15.07
CA VAL A 106 8.52 13.29 14.35
C VAL A 106 9.07 12.15 13.50
N LEU A 107 9.56 12.48 12.29
CA LEU A 107 10.30 11.54 11.45
C LEU A 107 11.79 11.62 11.75
N LEU A 108 12.44 10.48 11.93
CA LEU A 108 13.88 10.39 12.18
C LEU A 108 14.59 9.73 10.99
N PRO A 109 15.83 10.13 10.66
CA PRO A 109 16.63 9.47 9.63
C PRO A 109 17.00 8.04 10.04
N SER A 110 17.34 7.20 9.05
CA SER A 110 17.85 5.85 9.32
C SER A 110 19.20 5.90 10.03
N LYS A 111 19.44 4.91 10.91
CA LYS A 111 20.75 4.75 11.57
C LYS A 111 21.84 4.44 10.55
N ASP A 112 21.56 3.53 9.63
CA ASP A 112 22.47 3.11 8.57
C ASP A 112 22.11 3.79 7.26
N HIS A 113 23.09 4.02 6.39
CA HIS A 113 22.84 4.51 5.03
C HIS A 113 22.01 3.49 4.24
N PRO A 114 20.92 3.90 3.57
CA PRO A 114 20.23 3.05 2.62
C PRO A 114 21.16 2.52 1.52
N THR A 115 20.79 1.41 0.90
CA THR A 115 21.50 0.87 -0.26
C THR A 115 21.64 1.93 -1.35
N ASP A 116 22.79 1.95 -2.03
CA ASP A 116 23.13 2.90 -3.10
C ASP A 116 23.22 4.38 -2.66
N THR A 117 23.39 4.65 -1.36
CA THR A 117 23.65 5.99 -0.82
C THR A 117 25.01 6.09 -0.15
N SER A 118 25.53 7.31 -0.02
CA SER A 118 26.78 7.62 0.69
C SER A 118 26.57 8.80 1.66
N ALA A 119 27.61 9.17 2.41
CA ALA A 119 27.54 10.35 3.28
C ALA A 119 27.17 11.63 2.49
N ASP A 120 27.61 11.77 1.25
CA ASP A 120 27.30 12.92 0.39
C ASP A 120 25.80 13.02 0.06
N SER A 121 25.08 11.88 0.06
CA SER A 121 23.63 11.84 -0.10
C SER A 121 22.87 12.55 1.03
N PHE A 122 23.50 12.76 2.19
CA PHE A 122 22.91 13.37 3.38
C PHE A 122 23.38 14.82 3.61
N SER A 123 23.93 15.48 2.60
CA SER A 123 24.38 16.89 2.68
C SER A 123 23.30 17.90 3.08
N ASN A 124 22.01 17.54 2.96
CA ASN A 124 20.88 18.36 3.42
C ASN A 124 20.41 18.03 4.85
N LEU A 125 21.02 17.05 5.53
CA LEU A 125 20.65 16.64 6.88
C LEU A 125 21.55 17.35 7.89
N ALA A 126 20.95 18.16 8.76
CA ALA A 126 21.67 18.79 9.86
C ALA A 126 22.24 17.71 10.81
N PHE A 127 23.47 17.92 11.28
CA PHE A 127 24.07 17.09 12.32
C PHE A 127 24.81 17.95 13.35
N PRO A 128 24.52 17.80 14.67
CA PRO A 128 23.47 16.94 15.23
C PRO A 128 22.06 17.45 14.91
N LEU A 129 21.05 16.58 15.08
CA LEU A 129 19.65 16.99 15.07
C LEU A 129 19.30 17.77 16.35
N ASP A 130 18.22 18.56 16.29
CA ASP A 130 17.64 19.23 17.45
C ASP A 130 16.92 18.23 18.38
N TRP A 131 17.70 17.45 19.11
CA TRP A 131 17.18 16.39 19.98
C TRP A 131 16.34 16.93 21.13
N GLU A 132 16.73 18.06 21.72
CA GLU A 132 15.99 18.70 22.81
C GLU A 132 14.60 19.14 22.34
N GLY A 133 14.52 19.87 21.21
CA GLY A 133 13.24 20.28 20.63
C GLY A 133 12.36 19.10 20.19
N ILE A 134 12.95 18.03 19.64
CA ILE A 134 12.22 16.81 19.29
C ILE A 134 11.60 16.15 20.53
N PHE A 135 12.37 16.02 21.62
CA PHE A 135 11.89 15.39 22.86
C PHE A 135 10.84 16.23 23.57
N ASP A 136 11.00 17.55 23.62
CA ASP A 136 10.00 18.46 24.18
C ASP A 136 8.69 18.44 23.37
N TYR A 137 8.79 18.36 22.04
CA TYR A 137 7.61 18.26 21.18
C TYR A 137 6.86 16.95 21.38
N VAL A 138 7.53 15.79 21.24
CA VAL A 138 6.89 14.46 21.30
C VAL A 138 6.45 14.10 22.73
N GLY A 139 7.27 14.41 23.73
CA GLY A 139 7.08 14.01 25.12
C GLY A 139 7.36 12.52 25.37
N PHE A 140 7.48 12.13 26.65
CA PHE A 140 7.69 10.74 27.07
C PHE A 140 6.57 10.23 28.00
N PRO A 141 6.23 8.93 27.94
CA PRO A 141 6.82 7.88 27.09
C PRO A 141 6.42 8.01 25.61
N ALA A 142 7.34 7.63 24.72
CA ALA A 142 7.15 7.68 23.26
C ALA A 142 7.29 6.29 22.63
N PHE A 143 6.69 6.11 21.46
CA PHE A 143 6.79 4.87 20.67
C PHE A 143 7.60 5.11 19.40
N MET A 144 8.53 4.22 19.10
CA MET A 144 9.27 4.19 17.83
C MET A 144 8.70 3.08 16.94
N LYS A 145 8.44 3.40 15.67
CA LYS A 145 7.91 2.44 14.68
C LYS A 145 8.48 2.74 13.29
N PRO A 146 8.56 1.73 12.39
CA PRO A 146 8.90 1.94 11.00
C PRO A 146 7.89 2.87 10.29
N PHE A 147 8.40 3.84 9.51
CA PHE A 147 7.56 4.80 8.79
C PHE A 147 6.77 4.14 7.65
N ALA A 148 7.41 3.19 6.95
CA ALA A 148 6.84 2.41 5.87
C ALA A 148 6.51 0.97 6.33
N GLY A 149 5.58 0.34 5.61
CA GLY A 149 5.16 -1.05 5.82
C GLY A 149 3.75 -1.17 6.38
N GLY A 150 3.02 -2.17 5.93
CA GLY A 150 1.65 -2.47 6.32
C GLY A 150 1.34 -3.92 5.95
N GLY A 151 0.62 -4.63 6.83
CA GLY A 151 0.42 -6.07 6.78
C GLY A 151 0.23 -6.66 8.16
#